data_AF-A0A2G2YMM2-F1
#
_entry.id   AF-A0A2G2YMM2-F1
#
_cell.length_a   1.000
_cell.length_b   1.000
_cell.length_c   1.000
_cell.angle_alpha   90.00
_cell.angle_beta   90.00
_cell.angle_gamma   90.00
#
_symmetry.space_group_name_H-M   'P 1'
#
loop_
_entity.id
_entity.type
_entity.pdbx_description
1 polymer ?
#
loop_
_entity_poly.entity_id
_entity_poly.type
_entity_poly.pdbx_seq_one_letter_code
_entity_poly.pdbx_strand_id
1 'polypeptide(L)' 'MISSGDAQTLINHFMHLQSEDSNFFYAFQVDEDGRLCNFFWRDSISKWHYECFGDVIVQIDMT' A
#
# COMPACT_ATOMS: atom_id res chain seq x y z
N MET A 1 8.64 13.37 -7.98
CA MET A 1 7.25 13.81 -8.14
C MET A 1 6.50 12.65 -8.78
N ILE A 2 5.59 12.00 -8.05
CA ILE A 2 4.70 10.98 -8.62
C ILE A 2 3.65 11.75 -9.42
N SER A 3 3.58 11.54 -10.74
CA SER A 3 2.60 12.23 -11.57
C SER A 3 1.19 11.67 -11.32
N SER A 4 0.15 12.41 -11.68
CA SER A 4 -1.24 11.94 -11.55
C SER A 4 -1.49 10.60 -12.26
N GLY A 5 -0.76 10.31 -13.35
CA GLY A 5 -0.84 9.03 -14.06
C GLY A 5 -0.20 7.87 -13.30
N ASP A 6 0.89 8.14 -12.57
CA ASP A 6 1.59 7.14 -11.76
C ASP A 6 0.76 6.76 -10.53
N ALA A 7 0.12 7.74 -9.89
CA ALA A 7 -0.77 7.51 -8.75
C ALA A 7 -2.00 6.66 -9.14
N GLN A 8 -2.64 6.96 -10.27
CA GLN A 8 -3.79 6.18 -10.73
C GLN A 8 -3.39 4.75 -11.13
N THR A 9 -2.22 4.59 -11.76
CA THR A 9 -1.67 3.28 -12.12
C THR A 9 -1.37 2.45 -10.87
N LEU A 10 -0.81 3.07 -9.83
CA LEU A 10 -0.57 2.44 -8.53
C LEU A 10 -1.88 1.98 -7.88
N ILE A 11 -2.90 2.85 -7.83
CA ILE A 11 -4.21 2.49 -7.26
C ILE A 11 -4.82 1.30 -8.02
N ASN A 12 -4.78 1.30 -9.36
CA ASN A 12 -5.29 0.21 -10.16
C ASN A 12 -4.56 -1.12 -9.90
N HIS A 13 -3.24 -1.07 -9.74
CA HIS A 13 -2.45 -2.25 -9.38
C HIS A 13 -2.83 -2.82 -8.01
N PHE A 14 -3.03 -1.96 -7.02
CA PHE A 14 -3.39 -2.39 -5.65
C PHE A 14 -4.83 -2.88 -5.54
N MET A 15 -5.76 -2.33 -6.35
CA MET A 15 -7.09 -2.92 -6.52
C MET A 15 -7.02 -4.34 -7.07
N HIS A 16 -6.13 -4.58 -8.05
CA HIS A 16 -5.92 -5.93 -8.59
C HIS A 16 -5.36 -6.88 -7.52
N LEU A 17 -4.31 -6.47 -6.80
CA LEU A 17 -3.73 -7.28 -5.72
C LEU A 17 -4.74 -7.65 -4.63
N GLN A 18 -5.62 -6.72 -4.25
CA GLN A 18 -6.70 -7.01 -3.29
C GLN A 18 -7.76 -7.97 -3.85
N SER A 19 -8.00 -7.94 -5.17
CA SER A 19 -8.91 -8.88 -5.81
C SER A 19 -8.35 -10.30 -5.87
N GLU A 20 -7.03 -10.44 -6.00
CA GLU A 20 -6.33 -11.73 -6.00
C GLU A 20 -6.14 -12.26 -4.58
N ASP A 21 -5.92 -11.39 -3.61
CA ASP A 21 -5.69 -11.76 -2.22
C ASP A 21 -6.51 -10.90 -1.25
N SER A 22 -7.59 -11.48 -0.74
CA SER A 22 -8.46 -10.83 0.26
C SER A 22 -7.75 -10.44 1.57
N ASN A 23 -6.57 -10.99 1.87
CA ASN A 23 -5.79 -10.57 3.03
C ASN A 23 -4.94 -9.34 2.74
N PHE A 24 -4.75 -8.97 1.48
CA PHE A 24 -4.02 -7.77 1.10
C PHE A 24 -4.82 -6.51 1.46
N PHE A 25 -4.15 -5.55 2.08
CA PHE A 25 -4.78 -4.31 2.51
C PHE A 25 -3.99 -3.10 1.99
N TYR A 26 -4.72 -2.07 1.57
CA TYR A 26 -4.14 -0.78 1.24
C TYR A 26 -5.12 0.34 1.58
N ALA A 27 -4.58 1.52 1.84
CA ALA A 27 -5.33 2.74 2.10
C ALA A 27 -4.53 3.93 1.56
N PHE A 28 -5.23 4.96 1.11
CA PHE A 28 -4.59 6.15 0.60
C PHE A 28 -5.36 7.41 0.98
N GLN A 29 -4.67 8.54 0.93
CA GLN A 29 -5.25 9.86 1.16
C GLN A 29 -4.88 10.79 0.01
N VAL A 30 -5.83 11.62 -0.39
CA VAL A 30 -5.66 12.66 -1.38
C VAL A 30 -5.83 14.05 -0.74
N ASP A 31 -5.14 15.06 -1.27
CA ASP A 31 -5.37 16.46 -0.89
C ASP A 31 -6.63 17.05 -1.56
N GLU A 32 -6.86 18.33 -1.27
CA GLU A 32 -7.95 19.13 -1.85
C GLU A 32 -7.86 19.25 -3.38
N ASP A 33 -6.66 19.10 -3.95
CA ASP A 33 -6.42 19.10 -5.40
C ASP A 33 -6.58 17.69 -6.01
N GLY A 34 -6.96 16.68 -5.21
CA GLY A 34 -7.11 15.30 -5.65
C GLY A 34 -5.78 14.57 -5.90
N ARG A 35 -4.66 15.09 -5.41
CA ARG A 35 -3.34 14.47 -5.54
C ARG A 35 -3.10 13.48 -4.41
N LEU A 36 -2.46 12.36 -4.73
CA LEU A 36 -2.08 11.35 -3.75
C LEU A 36 -1.03 11.91 -2.78
N CYS A 37 -1.37 12.00 -1.51
CA CYS A 37 -0.47 12.53 -0.46
C CYS A 37 0.12 11.44 0.41
N ASN A 38 -0.70 10.46 0.80
CA ASN A 38 -0.27 9.34 1.65
C ASN A 38 -0.75 8.03 1.02
N PHE A 39 0.10 7.01 1.09
CA PHE A 39 -0.20 5.67 0.61
C PHE A 39 0.33 4.64 1.59
N PHE A 40 -0.55 3.80 2.09
CA PHE A 40 -0.24 2.72 3.02
C PHE A 40 -0.67 1.40 2.42
N TRP A 41 0.14 0.36 2.62
CA TRP A 41 -0.19 -0.99 2.21
C TRP A 41 0.43 -2.03 3.12
N ARG A 42 -0.21 -3.20 3.14
CA ARG A 42 0.21 -4.35 3.93
C ARG A 42 -0.08 -5.61 3.12
N ASP A 43 0.98 -6.36 2.81
CA ASP A 43 0.85 -7.65 2.14
C ASP A 43 0.24 -8.71 3.08
N SER A 44 -0.22 -9.82 2.52
CA SER A 44 -0.91 -10.86 3.30
C SER A 44 0.04 -11.66 4.20
N ILE A 45 1.32 -11.68 3.83
CA ILE A 45 2.37 -12.42 4.51
C ILE A 45 2.79 -11.69 5.79
N SER A 46 2.85 -10.35 5.76
CA SER A 46 3.16 -9.51 6.91
C SER A 46 2.12 -9.62 8.01
N LYS A 47 0.83 -9.86 7.70
CA LYS A 47 -0.16 -10.17 8.75
C LYS A 47 0.17 -11.45 9.48
N TRP A 48 0.47 -12.51 8.73
CA TRP A 48 0.88 -13.80 9.29
C TRP A 48 2.19 -13.69 10.08
N HIS A 49 3.17 -12.93 9.58
CA HIS A 49 4.43 -12.71 10.26
C HIS A 49 4.25 -11.83 11.51
N TYR A 50 3.37 -10.82 11.49
CA TYR A 50 3.09 -10.00 12.67
C TYR A 50 2.36 -10.80 13.76
N GLU A 51 1.38 -11.64 13.37
CA GLU A 51 0.69 -12.55 14.29
C GLU A 51 1.64 -13.61 14.88
N CYS A 52 2.63 -14.06 14.12
CA CYS A 52 3.55 -15.12 14.53
C CYS A 52 4.79 -14.61 15.30
N PHE A 53 5.30 -13.42 14.98
CA PHE A 53 6.57 -12.92 15.53
C PHE A 53 6.46 -11.65 16.40
N GLY A 54 5.40 -10.83 16.23
CA GLY A 54 5.25 -9.56 16.95
C GLY A 54 6.27 -8.47 16.55
N ASP A 55 5.82 -7.22 16.48
CA ASP A 55 6.59 -5.98 16.25
C ASP A 55 7.79 -6.07 15.28
N VAL A 56 7.55 -6.59 14.07
CA VAL A 56 8.52 -6.45 12.98
C VAL A 56 8.16 -5.21 12.14
N ILE A 57 8.87 -4.11 12.38
CA ILE A 57 8.86 -2.94 11.50
C ILE A 57 9.83 -3.19 10.35
N VAL A 58 9.31 -3.44 9.15
CA VAL A 58 10.13 -3.51 7.94
C VAL A 58 10.26 -2.10 7.37
N GLN A 59 11.40 -1.46 7.63
CA GLN A 59 11.77 -0.22 6.96
C GLN A 59 12.33 -0.56 5.57
N ILE A 60 11.57 -0.26 4.52
CA ILE A 60 12.06 -0.30 3.15
C ILE A 60 12.60 1.10 2.84
N ASP A 61 13.91 1.28 2.99
CA ASP A 61 14.58 2.47 2.49
C ASP A 61 14.60 2.43 0.96
N MET A 62 13.91 3.37 0.32
CA MET A 62 14.13 3.71 -1.08
C MET A 62 15.13 4.87 -1.13
N THR A 63 16.43 4.55 -1.05
CA THR A 63 17.52 5.48 -1.34
C THR A 63 18.05 5.26 -2.76
#